data_AF-A0A4Q3YCY4-F1
#
_entry.id   AF-A0A4Q3YCY4-F1
#
_cell.length_a   1.000
_cell.length_b   1.000
_cell.length_c   1.000
_cell.angle_alpha   90.00
_cell.angle_beta   90.00
_cell.angle_gamma   90.00
#
_symmetry.space_group_name_H-M   'P 1'
#
loop_
_entity.id
_entity.type
_entity.pdbx_description
1 polymer ?
#
loop_
_entity_poly.entity_id
_entity_poly.type
_entity_poly.pdbx_seq_one_letter_code
_entity_poly.pdbx_strand_id
1 'polypeptide(L)'
;MAWGKVLRRLVGAVMMVIMLAAAPVYAKDRELPPAPFVPPSGQAGGENYTIGPLDSLTVFVWRNPELGASVQVRPDGRITLPLVNEVAAAGKTPAKLSDDIRDALSTYI
;
A
#
# COMPACT_ATOMS: atom_id res chain seq x y z
N MET A 1 -75.82 -15.02 -19.10
CA MET A 1 -74.58 -15.82 -19.29
C MET A 1 -73.35 -14.91 -19.51
N ALA A 2 -73.08 -13.96 -18.59
CA ALA A 2 -71.96 -13.01 -18.70
C ALA A 2 -71.15 -12.81 -17.41
N TRP A 3 -71.67 -13.24 -16.25
CA TRP A 3 -71.06 -12.96 -14.94
C TRP A 3 -69.76 -13.73 -14.68
N GLY A 4 -69.69 -15.01 -15.06
CA GLY A 4 -68.50 -15.84 -14.86
C GLY A 4 -67.28 -15.41 -15.68
N LYS A 5 -67.49 -14.79 -16.85
CA LYS A 5 -66.41 -14.29 -17.70
C LYS A 5 -65.80 -12.99 -17.16
N VAL A 6 -66.61 -12.13 -16.53
CA VAL A 6 -66.15 -10.90 -15.87
C VAL A 6 -65.38 -11.23 -14.59
N LEU A 7 -65.86 -12.20 -13.80
CA LEU A 7 -65.17 -12.64 -12.59
C LEU A 7 -63.81 -13.30 -12.89
N ARG A 8 -63.70 -14.12 -13.94
CA ARG A 8 -62.41 -14.67 -14.41
C ARG A 8 -61.44 -13.61 -14.92
N ARG A 9 -61.95 -12.55 -15.55
CA ARG A 9 -61.13 -11.42 -16.03
C ARG A 9 -60.62 -10.56 -14.88
N LEU A 10 -61.43 -10.34 -13.85
CA LEU A 10 -61.01 -9.61 -12.65
C LEU A 10 -59.99 -10.40 -11.81
N VAL A 11 -60.18 -11.71 -11.63
CA VAL A 11 -59.22 -12.57 -10.94
C VAL A 11 -57.88 -12.65 -11.70
N GLY A 12 -57.92 -12.74 -13.03
CA GLY A 12 -56.72 -12.73 -13.86
C GLY A 12 -55.95 -11.40 -13.80
N ALA A 13 -56.66 -10.27 -13.79
CA ALA A 13 -56.04 -8.95 -13.67
C ALA A 13 -55.41 -8.72 -12.28
N VAL A 14 -56.04 -9.20 -11.20
CA VAL A 14 -55.50 -9.10 -9.84
C VAL A 14 -54.26 -9.99 -9.65
N MET A 15 -54.26 -11.21 -10.20
CA MET A 15 -53.10 -12.10 -10.20
C MET A 15 -51.90 -11.52 -10.99
N MET A 16 -52.15 -10.80 -12.08
CA MET A 16 -51.10 -10.18 -12.88
C MET A 16 -50.45 -8.97 -12.18
N VAL A 17 -51.22 -8.21 -11.38
CA VAL A 17 -50.68 -7.10 -10.58
C VAL A 17 -49.87 -7.60 -9.39
N ILE A 18 -50.27 -8.71 -8.77
CA ILE A 18 -49.51 -9.33 -7.67
C ILE A 18 -48.18 -9.93 -8.17
N MET A 19 -48.16 -10.49 -9.39
CA MET A 19 -46.91 -10.98 -10.00
C MET A 19 -45.95 -9.87 -10.44
N LEU A 20 -46.44 -8.68 -10.76
CA LEU A 20 -45.56 -7.55 -11.12
C LEU A 20 -44.98 -6.82 -9.88
N ALA A 21 -45.60 -6.98 -8.71
CA ALA A 21 -45.14 -6.39 -7.44
C ALA A 21 -44.11 -7.27 -6.69
N ALA A 22 -43.83 -8.48 -7.16
CA ALA A 22 -42.94 -9.45 -6.53
C ALA A 22 -41.52 -9.49 -7.14
N ALA A 23 -41.02 -8.37 -7.69
CA ALA A 23 -39.61 -8.26 -8.05
C ALA A 23 -38.79 -8.19 -6.74
N PRO A 24 -37.88 -9.15 -6.46
CA PRO A 24 -37.01 -9.01 -5.32
C PRO A 24 -36.03 -7.88 -5.61
N VAL A 25 -36.29 -6.71 -5.01
CA VAL A 25 -35.29 -5.64 -4.91
C VAL A 25 -34.19 -6.17 -3.98
N TYR A 26 -33.22 -6.88 -4.55
CA TYR A 26 -31.95 -7.20 -3.91
C TYR A 26 -31.11 -5.92 -3.82
N ALA A 27 -31.58 -4.95 -3.04
CA ALA A 27 -30.75 -3.87 -2.53
C ALA A 27 -30.18 -4.35 -1.20
N LYS A 28 -29.38 -5.43 -1.24
CA LYS A 28 -28.48 -5.75 -0.15
C LYS A 28 -27.27 -4.86 -0.34
N ASP A 29 -27.06 -3.96 0.61
CA ASP A 29 -26.01 -2.97 0.66
C ASP A 29 -24.73 -3.49 0.01
N ARG A 30 -24.35 -2.87 -1.12
CA ARG A 30 -23.06 -3.10 -1.75
C ARG A 30 -22.00 -2.37 -0.94
N GLU A 31 -21.76 -2.84 0.27
CA GLU A 31 -20.59 -2.44 1.03
C GLU A 31 -19.38 -3.01 0.29
N LEU A 32 -18.61 -2.11 -0.32
CA LEU A 32 -17.38 -2.48 -0.98
C LEU A 32 -16.46 -3.12 0.07
N PRO A 33 -15.68 -4.16 -0.30
CA PRO A 33 -14.67 -4.69 0.61
C PRO A 33 -13.79 -3.52 1.08
N PRO A 34 -13.48 -3.44 2.39
CA PRO A 34 -12.67 -2.36 2.92
C PRO A 34 -11.36 -2.29 2.14
N ALA A 35 -10.97 -1.08 1.74
CA ALA A 35 -9.72 -0.89 1.03
C ALA A 35 -8.56 -1.43 1.89
N PRO A 36 -7.59 -2.14 1.29
CA PRO A 36 -6.39 -2.53 2.01
C PRO A 36 -5.74 -1.28 2.61
N PHE A 37 -5.48 -1.31 3.93
CA PHE A 37 -4.73 -0.24 4.57
C PHE A 37 -3.31 -0.23 4.00
N VAL A 38 -3.00 0.77 3.18
CA VAL A 38 -1.64 1.08 2.76
C VAL A 38 -1.13 2.12 3.75
N PRO A 39 -0.15 1.79 4.63
CA PRO A 39 0.45 2.80 5.48
C PRO A 39 1.01 3.93 4.60
N PRO A 40 0.88 5.20 5.02
CA PRO A 40 1.46 6.31 4.27
C PRO A 40 2.92 6.00 4.01
N SER A 41 3.30 6.00 2.73
CA SER A 41 4.65 5.76 2.23
C SER A 41 5.64 6.69 2.95
N GLY A 42 6.28 6.18 4.01
CA GLY A 42 7.02 6.98 4.99
C GLY A 42 7.01 6.35 6.40
N GLN A 43 6.01 5.52 6.71
CA GLN A 43 5.95 4.70 7.93
C GLN A 43 6.02 3.20 7.61
N ALA A 44 7.01 2.79 6.83
CA ALA A 44 7.33 1.35 6.67
C ALA A 44 8.18 0.80 7.84
N GLY A 45 8.57 1.66 8.77
CA GLY A 45 9.28 1.29 9.98
C GLY A 45 8.54 1.86 11.17
N GLY A 46 8.06 0.99 12.06
CA GLY A 46 7.88 1.40 13.45
C GLY A 46 9.16 2.04 13.98
N GLU A 47 9.09 2.71 15.12
CA GLU A 47 10.15 3.55 15.72
C GLU A 47 11.54 2.90 15.83
N ASN A 48 11.70 1.62 15.46
CA ASN A 48 12.94 0.85 15.41
C ASN A 48 13.11 0.05 14.09
N TYR A 49 13.08 0.68 12.91
CA TYR A 49 13.48 -0.02 11.67
C TYR A 49 14.97 -0.33 11.68
N THR A 50 15.30 -1.57 11.33
CA THR A 50 16.68 -2.03 11.16
C THR A 50 16.89 -2.43 9.71
N ILE A 51 17.94 -1.90 9.11
CA ILE A 51 18.28 -2.14 7.71
C ILE A 51 18.68 -3.61 7.53
N GLY A 52 18.11 -4.25 6.50
CA GLY A 52 18.38 -5.61 6.10
C GLY A 52 19.14 -5.72 4.78
N PRO A 53 19.71 -6.89 4.46
CA PRO A 53 20.21 -7.18 3.13
C PRO A 53 19.09 -7.03 2.09
N LEU A 54 19.46 -6.57 0.89
CA LEU A 54 18.57 -6.30 -0.24
C LEU A 54 17.66 -5.07 -0.11
N ASP A 55 17.75 -4.32 0.99
CA ASP A 55 17.07 -3.03 1.15
C ASP A 55 17.55 -2.00 0.13
N SER A 56 16.64 -1.15 -0.35
CA SER A 56 16.99 0.01 -1.17
C SER A 56 17.12 1.24 -0.28
N LEU A 57 18.27 1.89 -0.33
CA LEU A 57 18.58 3.08 0.45
C LEU A 57 18.92 4.23 -0.49
N THR A 58 18.40 5.42 -0.17
CA THR A 58 18.82 6.67 -0.82
C THR A 58 19.61 7.49 0.19
N VAL A 59 20.89 7.72 -0.11
CA VAL A 59 21.78 8.55 0.70
C VAL A 59 21.88 9.92 0.07
N PHE A 60 21.56 10.96 0.84
CA PHE A 60 21.66 12.35 0.40
C PHE A 60 22.63 13.12 1.29
N VAL A 61 23.68 13.66 0.69
CA VAL A 61 24.69 14.47 1.39
C VAL A 61 24.45 15.94 1.08
N TRP A 62 24.18 16.73 2.11
CA TRP A 62 23.85 18.15 1.96
C TRP A 62 25.02 18.92 1.35
N ARG A 63 24.73 19.77 0.36
CA ARG A 63 25.71 20.53 -0.45
C ARG A 63 26.70 19.69 -1.27
N ASN A 64 26.62 18.37 -1.23
CA ASN A 64 27.49 17.46 -1.97
C ASN A 64 26.68 16.31 -2.60
N PRO A 65 25.71 16.60 -3.49
CA PRO A 65 24.86 15.57 -4.11
C PRO A 65 25.65 14.53 -4.91
N GLU A 66 26.86 14.85 -5.36
CA GLU A 66 27.79 13.93 -6.04
C GLU A 66 28.30 12.80 -5.14
N LEU A 67 28.22 12.96 -3.82
CA LEU A 67 28.54 11.93 -2.83
C LEU A 67 27.32 11.11 -2.41
N GLY A 68 26.12 11.56 -2.78
CA GLY A 68 24.88 10.83 -2.58
C GLY A 68 24.64 9.80 -3.68
N ALA A 69 23.95 8.72 -3.32
CA ALA A 69 23.57 7.66 -4.27
C ALA A 69 22.32 6.92 -3.79
N SER A 70 21.57 6.36 -4.74
CA SER A 70 20.56 5.34 -4.45
C SER A 70 21.22 3.97 -4.65
N VAL A 71 21.32 3.20 -3.57
CA VAL A 71 22.10 1.97 -3.51
C VAL A 71 21.29 0.87 -2.85
N GLN A 72 21.54 -0.37 -3.25
CA GLN A 72 20.96 -1.54 -2.61
C GLN A 72 21.96 -2.12 -1.59
N VAL A 73 21.46 -2.52 -0.42
CA VAL A 73 22.26 -3.25 0.57
C VAL A 73 22.60 -4.61 -0.01
N ARG A 74 23.88 -4.89 -0.15
CA ARG A 74 24.38 -6.16 -0.68
C ARG A 74 24.03 -7.34 0.26
N PRO A 75 24.08 -8.59 -0.21
CA PRO A 75 23.84 -9.78 0.63
C PRO A 75 24.78 -9.91 1.84
N ASP A 76 25.95 -9.29 1.80
CA ASP A 76 26.91 -9.21 2.91
C ASP A 76 26.58 -8.09 3.92
N GLY A 77 25.51 -7.32 3.67
CA GLY A 77 25.05 -6.24 4.53
C GLY A 77 25.77 -4.91 4.34
N ARG A 78 26.55 -4.75 3.27
CA ARG A 78 27.31 -3.51 2.99
C ARG A 78 26.67 -2.68 1.87
N ILE A 79 26.98 -1.39 1.88
CA ILE A 79 26.71 -0.46 0.78
C ILE A 79 28.01 0.21 0.32
N THR A 80 28.03 0.65 -0.93
CA THR A 80 29.14 1.38 -1.53
C THR A 80 28.69 2.79 -1.87
N LEU A 81 29.46 3.78 -1.44
CA LEU A 81 29.22 5.19 -1.74
C LEU A 81 30.46 5.81 -2.41
N PRO A 82 30.31 6.93 -3.14
CA PRO A 82 31.47 7.68 -3.63
C PRO A 82 32.42 8.06 -2.48
N LEU A 83 33.73 7.92 -2.71
CA LEU A 83 34.82 8.13 -1.73
C LEU A 83 34.86 7.13 -0.56
N VAL A 84 33.72 6.61 -0.13
CA VAL A 84 33.59 5.63 0.94
C VAL A 84 33.24 4.26 0.35
N ASN A 85 34.28 3.48 0.03
CA ASN A 85 34.19 2.21 -0.69
C ASN A 85 33.15 1.23 -0.11
N GLU A 86 33.23 0.93 1.19
CA GLU A 86 32.31 -0.01 1.82
C GLU A 86 31.93 0.45 3.23
N VAL A 87 30.62 0.53 3.49
CA VAL A 87 30.06 0.82 4.80
C VAL A 87 29.10 -0.30 5.19
N ALA A 88 29.26 -0.85 6.40
CA ALA A 88 28.29 -1.80 6.94
C ALA A 88 26.96 -1.10 7.22
N ALA A 89 25.88 -1.58 6.62
CA ALA A 89 24.53 -1.03 6.72
C ALA A 89 23.55 -1.97 7.43
N ALA A 90 23.66 -3.27 7.18
CA ALA A 90 22.77 -4.25 7.79
C ALA A 90 22.91 -4.28 9.33
N GLY A 91 21.78 -4.45 10.02
CA GLY A 91 21.73 -4.45 11.48
C GLY A 91 21.78 -3.07 12.11
N LYS A 92 21.87 -1.99 11.33
CA LYS A 92 21.84 -0.60 11.82
C LYS A 92 20.50 0.05 11.55
N THR A 93 20.16 1.03 12.39
CA THR A 93 19.07 1.96 12.09
C THR A 93 19.54 2.99 11.05
N PRO A 94 18.63 3.62 10.30
CA PRO A 94 18.99 4.68 9.37
C PRO A 94 19.81 5.80 10.02
N ALA A 95 19.45 6.21 11.24
CA ALA A 95 20.17 7.24 11.99
C ALA A 95 21.63 6.82 12.28
N LYS A 96 21.84 5.57 12.75
CA LYS A 96 23.19 5.09 13.05
C LYS A 96 24.04 4.95 11.79
N LEU A 97 23.45 4.51 10.69
CA LEU A 97 24.14 4.46 9.39
C LEU A 97 24.52 5.87 8.91
N SER A 98 23.66 6.88 9.10
CA SER A 98 23.99 8.27 8.75
C SER A 98 25.20 8.80 9.52
N ASP A 99 25.30 8.50 10.82
CA ASP A 99 26.47 8.88 11.62
C ASP A 99 27.75 8.22 11.08
N ASP A 100 27.69 6.92 10.78
CA ASP A 100 28.87 6.20 10.28
C ASP A 100 29.31 6.70 8.89
N ILE A 101 28.36 7.07 8.02
CA ILE A 101 28.66 7.68 6.72
C ILE A 101 29.28 9.07 6.89
N ARG A 102 28.75 9.89 7.83
CA ARG A 102 29.32 11.20 8.15
C ARG A 102 30.77 11.06 8.59
N ASP A 103 31.04 10.14 9.51
CA ASP A 103 32.38 9.93 10.06
C ASP A 103 33.34 9.44 8.97
N ALA A 104 32.89 8.55 8.07
CA ALA A 104 33.70 8.11 6.94
C ALA A 104 33.98 9.22 5.91
N LEU A 105 33.02 10.09 5.64
CA LEU A 105 33.17 11.21 4.71
C LEU A 105 34.01 12.36 5.29
N SER A 106 34.11 12.49 6.62
CA SER A 106 34.86 13.56 7.30
C SER A 106 36.36 13.61 6.98
N THR A 107 36.91 12.53 6.42
CA THR A 107 38.29 12.49 5.95
C THR A 107 38.48 13.27 4.64
N TYR A 108 37.39 13.49 3.89
CA TYR A 108 37.42 14.04 2.53
C TYR A 108 36.75 15.42 2.40
N ILE A 109 35.80 15.75 3.28
CA ILE A 109 35.02 17.00 3.25
C ILE A 109 34.82 17.62 4.62
#